data_AF-A0A0M2P9E0-F1
#
_entry.id   AF-A0A0M2P9E0-F1
#
_cell.length_a   1.000
_cell.length_b   1.000
_cell.length_c   1.000
_cell.angle_alpha   90.00
_cell.angle_beta   90.00
_cell.angle_gamma   90.00
#
_symmetry.space_group_name_H-M   'P 1'
#
loop_
_entity.id
_entity.type
_entity.pdbx_description
1 polymer ?
#
loop_
_entity_poly.entity_id
_entity_poly.type
_entity_poly.pdbx_seq_one_letter_code
_entity_poly.pdbx_strand_id
1 'polypeptide(L)'
;MAVANNPLLLTDEQMRKFITDGFLVLKTDFSNEFHERLNDQLLKVYEEEGNPGNNLLPRVTELQRVFEHPVITGALTSVLGPDYMLHAHRHGHYNASSVPGDWHKDSYWGYNRMRNHHPWWAMVMYFPQDTPAELGPTGILPGTQNYDSRVFESDELDQEVLACGEAGTFALIHYDIWHRATPNTLGNPRFMLKFEFMRTKAPTKPSWNNVENAWRLPETASTLFAQHNVMWEETWNWLSGKLGSMASTESCSSNMIENKLSSLEDEYEPVALNAAYELACCGKDGVENLLSALQHENSNVSRLAAYGLSIAGKEAIPGLIQALDHSRTSTVVRAIFALSEHRHLAAEAVPALNRLLENASVIVRRSIAEALGMIGSPAEEAVDGLIRCLQDEDAQVRFMAGLSLSRIGASADPAVPQLEIALEDENRYVRAHAAEALRYIGTEKANKALITFLLNSRWCPTTTPASTFYP
;
A
#
# COMPACT_ATOMS: atom_id res chain seq x y z
N MET A 1 26.11 23.29 -4.01
CA MET A 1 24.71 23.51 -3.60
C MET A 1 23.87 22.58 -4.45
N ALA A 2 23.32 21.51 -3.87
CA ALA A 2 22.34 20.70 -4.59
C ALA A 2 21.17 21.62 -4.95
N VAL A 3 20.80 21.66 -6.22
CA VAL A 3 19.54 22.28 -6.64
C VAL A 3 18.46 21.59 -5.81
N ALA A 4 17.69 22.34 -5.03
CA ALA A 4 16.57 21.75 -4.32
C ALA A 4 15.60 21.21 -5.38
N ASN A 5 15.61 19.89 -5.60
CA ASN A 5 14.68 19.19 -6.47
C ASN A 5 13.32 19.20 -5.78
N ASN A 6 12.62 20.34 -5.88
CA ASN A 6 11.29 20.48 -5.32
C ASN A 6 10.34 19.47 -6.01
N PRO A 7 9.61 18.64 -5.25
CA PRO A 7 8.69 17.67 -5.83
C PRO A 7 7.63 18.34 -6.71
N LEU A 8 7.36 17.78 -7.89
CA LEU A 8 6.28 18.21 -8.78
C LEU A 8 5.00 17.48 -8.41
N LEU A 9 4.22 18.10 -7.52
CA LEU A 9 3.00 17.49 -6.96
C LEU A 9 1.90 17.31 -8.01
N LEU A 10 1.08 16.28 -7.82
CA LEU A 10 -0.10 16.01 -8.64
C LEU A 10 -1.16 17.10 -8.46
N THR A 11 -1.94 17.33 -9.51
CA THR A 11 -3.12 18.21 -9.46
C THR A 11 -4.32 17.50 -8.84
N ASP A 12 -5.37 18.25 -8.50
CA ASP A 12 -6.66 17.70 -8.08
C ASP A 12 -7.22 16.68 -9.10
N GLU A 13 -7.13 16.98 -10.39
CA GLU A 13 -7.63 16.09 -11.44
C GLU A 13 -6.84 14.77 -11.49
N GLN A 14 -5.51 14.83 -11.38
CA GLN A 14 -4.68 13.64 -11.33
C GLN A 14 -4.97 12.79 -10.07
N MET A 15 -5.21 13.43 -8.93
CA MET A 15 -5.61 12.72 -7.72
C MET A 15 -6.99 12.07 -7.84
N ARG A 16 -7.96 12.75 -8.47
CA ARG A 16 -9.28 12.17 -8.76
C ARG A 16 -9.16 10.94 -9.66
N LYS A 17 -8.38 11.03 -10.74
CA LYS A 17 -8.10 9.88 -11.62
C LYS A 17 -7.40 8.75 -10.88
N PHE A 18 -6.43 9.04 -10.02
CA PHE A 18 -5.80 8.00 -9.22
C PHE A 18 -6.80 7.29 -8.28
N ILE A 19 -7.72 8.04 -7.65
CA ILE A 19 -8.75 7.48 -6.77
C ILE A 19 -9.76 6.63 -7.54
N THR A 20 -10.24 7.09 -8.70
CA THR A 20 -11.23 6.35 -9.49
C THR A 20 -10.61 5.19 -10.26
N ASP A 21 -9.52 5.45 -10.97
CA ASP A 21 -8.93 4.53 -11.94
C ASP A 21 -7.84 3.66 -11.30
N GLY A 22 -7.29 4.06 -10.15
CA GLY A 22 -6.26 3.33 -9.41
C GLY A 22 -4.85 3.49 -9.98
N PHE A 23 -4.62 4.34 -10.99
CA PHE A 23 -3.30 4.56 -11.55
C PHE A 23 -3.14 5.90 -12.28
N LEU A 24 -1.89 6.24 -12.57
CA LEU A 24 -1.47 7.30 -13.49
C LEU A 24 -0.28 6.82 -14.32
N VAL A 25 -0.24 7.15 -15.61
CA VAL A 25 0.96 7.01 -16.44
C VAL A 25 1.60 8.38 -16.58
N LEU A 26 2.84 8.50 -16.12
CA LEU A 26 3.60 9.75 -16.03
C LEU A 26 4.96 9.56 -16.71
N LYS A 27 5.66 10.66 -17.00
CA LYS A 27 6.97 10.63 -17.66
C LYS A 27 7.95 11.59 -16.99
N THR A 28 9.19 11.14 -16.79
CA THR A 28 10.31 11.98 -16.37
C THR A 28 10.93 12.73 -17.55
N ASP A 29 11.65 13.82 -17.29
CA ASP A 29 12.37 14.63 -18.29
C ASP A 29 13.90 14.36 -18.30
N PHE A 30 14.32 13.16 -17.88
CA PHE A 30 15.70 12.71 -18.05
C PHE A 30 16.13 12.75 -19.52
N SER A 31 17.42 13.01 -19.75
CA SER A 31 17.98 13.02 -21.10
C SER A 31 18.16 11.61 -21.66
N ASN A 32 18.26 11.50 -22.99
CA ASN A 32 18.52 10.22 -23.65
C ASN A 32 19.82 9.58 -23.14
N GLU A 33 20.87 10.38 -22.90
CA GLU A 33 22.15 9.87 -22.39
C GLU A 33 22.01 9.29 -20.98
N PHE A 34 21.06 9.76 -20.17
CA PHE A 34 20.77 9.14 -18.87
C PHE A 34 20.18 7.74 -19.05
N HIS A 35 19.19 7.61 -19.94
CA HIS A 35 18.55 6.33 -20.22
C HIS A 35 19.51 5.32 -20.85
N GLU A 36 20.39 5.75 -21.76
CA GLU A 36 21.47 4.93 -22.30
C GLU A 36 22.37 4.38 -21.19
N ARG A 37 22.90 5.24 -20.31
CA ARG A 37 23.74 4.79 -19.18
C ARG A 37 23.02 3.85 -18.22
N LEU A 38 21.74 4.11 -17.94
CA LEU A 38 20.94 3.26 -17.06
C LEU A 38 20.74 1.87 -17.68
N ASN A 39 20.39 1.82 -18.98
CA ASN A 39 20.23 0.55 -19.70
C ASN A 39 21.55 -0.21 -19.81
N ASP A 40 22.67 0.46 -20.09
CA ASP A 40 23.99 -0.19 -20.15
C ASP A 40 24.36 -0.83 -18.80
N GLN A 41 24.07 -0.16 -17.68
CA GLN A 41 24.29 -0.74 -16.34
C GLN A 41 23.37 -1.93 -16.08
N LEU A 42 22.08 -1.82 -16.44
CA LEU A 42 21.13 -2.91 -16.29
C LEU A 42 21.53 -4.13 -17.12
N LEU A 43 21.86 -3.94 -18.40
CA LEU A 43 22.31 -5.00 -19.31
C LEU A 43 23.55 -5.68 -18.74
N LYS A 44 24.56 -4.90 -18.35
CA LYS A 44 25.79 -5.45 -17.78
C LYS A 44 25.51 -6.33 -16.56
N VAL A 45 24.70 -5.86 -15.60
CA VAL A 45 24.35 -6.64 -14.41
C VAL A 45 23.59 -7.91 -14.79
N TYR A 46 22.62 -7.83 -15.69
CA TYR A 46 21.83 -9.00 -16.10
C TYR A 46 22.63 -10.02 -16.91
N GLU A 47 23.57 -9.59 -17.74
CA GLU A 47 24.46 -10.46 -18.51
C GLU A 47 25.52 -11.13 -17.62
N GLU A 48 26.10 -10.40 -16.67
CA GLU A 48 27.18 -10.91 -15.81
C GLU A 48 26.65 -11.72 -14.60
N GLU A 49 25.51 -11.33 -14.02
CA GLU A 49 25.01 -11.85 -12.74
C GLU A 49 23.60 -12.46 -12.82
N GLY A 50 22.85 -12.23 -13.90
CA GLY A 50 21.43 -12.53 -13.97
C GLY A 50 20.57 -11.52 -13.20
N ASN A 51 19.33 -11.90 -12.85
CA ASN A 51 18.44 -11.01 -12.11
C ASN A 51 18.94 -10.83 -10.65
N PRO A 52 19.32 -9.61 -10.23
CA PRO A 52 19.87 -9.37 -8.90
C PRO A 52 18.82 -9.37 -7.79
N GLY A 53 17.53 -9.53 -8.13
CA GLY A 53 16.42 -9.48 -7.18
C GLY A 53 16.39 -8.17 -6.40
N ASN A 54 16.29 -8.25 -5.07
CA ASN A 54 16.25 -7.06 -4.22
C ASN A 54 17.56 -6.25 -4.20
N ASN A 55 18.67 -6.80 -4.73
CA ASN A 55 19.94 -6.09 -4.85
C ASN A 55 19.97 -5.11 -6.04
N LEU A 56 18.85 -4.90 -6.75
CA LEU A 56 18.79 -4.02 -7.91
C LEU A 56 19.34 -2.59 -7.64
N LEU A 57 18.95 -1.94 -6.53
CA LEU A 57 19.47 -0.59 -6.20
C LEU A 57 20.98 -0.54 -5.96
N PRO A 58 21.57 -1.41 -5.11
CA PRO A 58 23.02 -1.40 -4.93
C PRO A 58 23.78 -1.87 -6.17
N ARG A 59 23.17 -2.62 -7.11
CA ARG A 59 23.82 -3.00 -8.38
C ARG A 59 23.72 -1.93 -9.46
N VAL A 60 22.63 -1.16 -9.50
CA VAL A 60 22.35 -0.16 -10.54
C VAL A 60 22.13 1.21 -9.90
N THR A 61 23.24 1.92 -9.66
CA THR A 61 23.25 3.13 -8.83
C THR A 61 22.48 4.30 -9.45
N GLU A 62 22.35 4.35 -10.77
CA GLU A 62 21.56 5.39 -11.46
C GLU A 62 20.07 5.36 -11.05
N LEU A 63 19.55 4.23 -10.55
CA LEU A 63 18.17 4.13 -10.07
C LEU A 63 17.89 5.04 -8.89
N GLN A 64 18.90 5.37 -8.08
CA GLN A 64 18.71 6.35 -7.00
C GLN A 64 18.23 7.69 -7.55
N ARG A 65 18.79 8.14 -8.69
CA ARG A 65 18.40 9.40 -9.33
C ARG A 65 16.98 9.36 -9.84
N VAL A 66 16.51 8.19 -10.31
CA VAL A 66 15.10 7.99 -10.71
C VAL A 66 14.17 8.28 -9.52
N PHE A 67 14.46 7.76 -8.33
CA PHE A 67 13.62 7.99 -7.14
C PHE A 67 13.82 9.36 -6.49
N GLU A 68 14.88 10.08 -6.82
CA GLU A 68 15.11 11.48 -6.43
C GLU A 68 14.55 12.48 -7.46
N HIS A 69 13.98 11.99 -8.56
CA HIS A 69 13.45 12.82 -9.62
C HIS A 69 12.20 13.59 -9.16
N PRO A 70 12.07 14.91 -9.46
CA PRO A 70 10.92 15.72 -9.03
C PRO A 70 9.54 15.16 -9.40
N VAL A 71 9.40 14.58 -10.60
CA VAL A 71 8.13 13.98 -11.06
C VAL A 71 7.76 12.74 -10.25
N ILE A 72 8.73 11.86 -9.96
CA ILE A 72 8.48 10.61 -9.23
C ILE A 72 8.25 10.91 -7.75
N THR A 73 9.12 11.70 -7.14
CA THR A 73 8.97 12.15 -5.75
C THR A 73 7.67 12.91 -5.53
N GLY A 74 7.28 13.78 -6.47
CA GLY A 74 6.03 14.54 -6.40
C GLY A 74 4.78 13.67 -6.52
N ALA A 75 4.78 12.69 -7.43
CA ALA A 75 3.69 11.74 -7.58
C ALA A 75 3.52 10.84 -6.33
N LEU A 76 4.63 10.28 -5.81
CA LEU A 76 4.62 9.48 -4.59
C LEU A 76 4.23 10.31 -3.36
N THR A 77 4.73 11.54 -3.22
CA THR A 77 4.36 12.46 -2.14
C THR A 77 2.87 12.78 -2.16
N SER A 78 2.30 12.98 -3.35
CA SER A 78 0.88 13.28 -3.52
C SER A 78 -0.01 12.13 -3.05
N VAL A 79 0.35 10.89 -3.39
CA VAL A 79 -0.46 9.69 -3.08
C VAL A 79 -0.19 9.11 -1.69
N LEU A 80 1.07 9.13 -1.21
CA LEU A 80 1.51 8.46 0.02
C LEU A 80 1.93 9.43 1.14
N GLY A 81 2.01 10.73 0.87
CA GLY A 81 2.52 11.74 1.81
C GLY A 81 4.05 11.90 1.75
N PRO A 82 4.61 12.98 2.32
CA PRO A 82 6.02 13.36 2.14
C PRO A 82 7.04 12.40 2.78
N ASP A 83 6.63 11.61 3.76
CA ASP A 83 7.50 10.71 4.52
C ASP A 83 7.36 9.22 4.07
N TYR A 84 6.92 8.97 2.84
CA TYR A 84 6.72 7.61 2.34
C TYR A 84 8.02 6.76 2.41
N MET A 85 7.86 5.45 2.53
CA MET A 85 8.95 4.48 2.60
C MET A 85 9.05 3.73 1.27
N LEU A 86 10.26 3.58 0.74
CA LEU A 86 10.54 2.61 -0.32
C LEU A 86 10.66 1.22 0.30
N HIS A 87 9.77 0.31 -0.06
CA HIS A 87 9.74 -1.04 0.49
C HIS A 87 10.97 -1.86 0.06
N ALA A 88 11.36 -2.85 0.86
CA ALA A 88 12.53 -3.68 0.61
C ALA A 88 12.37 -4.57 -0.64
N HIS A 89 11.13 -4.95 -0.96
CA HIS A 89 10.83 -5.76 -2.15
C HIS A 89 10.84 -4.90 -3.42
N ARG A 90 11.50 -5.42 -4.45
CA ARG A 90 11.59 -4.83 -5.79
C ARG A 90 11.95 -5.91 -6.80
N HIS A 91 11.61 -5.71 -8.06
CA HIS A 91 11.87 -6.69 -9.10
C HIS A 91 12.17 -6.02 -10.44
N GLY A 92 13.27 -6.41 -11.08
CA GLY A 92 13.53 -6.03 -12.46
C GLY A 92 13.08 -7.14 -13.42
N HIS A 93 12.05 -6.86 -14.20
CA HIS A 93 11.61 -7.74 -15.28
C HIS A 93 12.48 -7.48 -16.51
N TYR A 94 13.09 -8.53 -17.05
CA TYR A 94 13.87 -8.50 -18.29
C TYR A 94 13.53 -9.73 -19.14
N ASN A 95 12.68 -9.56 -20.14
CA ASN A 95 12.26 -10.65 -21.02
C ASN A 95 11.71 -10.13 -22.37
N ALA A 96 11.56 -11.02 -23.33
CA ALA A 96 10.97 -10.78 -24.64
C ALA A 96 9.78 -11.73 -24.92
N SER A 97 9.00 -12.08 -23.89
CA SER A 97 7.94 -13.10 -24.02
C SER A 97 6.82 -12.62 -24.94
N SER A 98 6.53 -13.40 -25.98
CA SER A 98 5.35 -13.20 -26.84
C SER A 98 4.06 -13.73 -26.23
N VAL A 99 4.14 -14.44 -25.10
CA VAL A 99 2.99 -14.93 -24.35
C VAL A 99 2.66 -13.91 -23.25
N PRO A 100 1.40 -13.44 -23.17
CA PRO A 100 0.99 -12.55 -22.09
C PRO A 100 1.06 -13.27 -20.74
N GLY A 101 1.30 -12.50 -19.68
CA GLY A 101 1.12 -12.99 -18.32
C GLY A 101 -0.35 -13.00 -17.93
N ASP A 102 -0.69 -13.82 -16.93
CA ASP A 102 -2.03 -13.82 -16.35
C ASP A 102 -2.29 -12.51 -15.57
N TRP A 103 -3.55 -12.10 -15.55
CA TRP A 103 -4.02 -11.05 -14.65
C TRP A 103 -3.77 -11.46 -13.20
N HIS A 104 -3.13 -10.59 -12.43
CA HIS A 104 -2.89 -10.81 -11.01
C HIS A 104 -2.92 -9.50 -10.22
N LYS A 105 -3.01 -9.67 -8.89
CA LYS A 105 -2.66 -8.65 -7.90
C LYS A 105 -1.44 -9.12 -7.15
N ASP A 106 -0.55 -8.19 -6.82
CA ASP A 106 0.59 -8.48 -5.99
C ASP A 106 0.15 -8.80 -4.54
N SER A 107 0.97 -9.62 -3.88
CA SER A 107 0.83 -9.83 -2.44
C SER A 107 2.18 -10.09 -1.80
N TYR A 108 2.59 -9.15 -0.95
CA TYR A 108 3.76 -9.29 -0.08
C TYR A 108 3.47 -10.16 1.16
N TRP A 109 2.20 -10.19 1.59
CA TRP A 109 1.75 -10.77 2.87
C TRP A 109 1.09 -12.14 2.74
N GLY A 110 1.08 -12.70 1.52
CA GLY A 110 0.18 -13.79 1.11
C GLY A 110 -1.25 -13.29 0.85
N TYR A 111 -2.07 -14.09 0.15
CA TYR A 111 -3.42 -13.70 -0.28
C TYR A 111 -4.47 -13.61 0.85
N ASN A 112 -4.05 -13.68 2.12
CA ASN A 112 -4.95 -13.77 3.28
C ASN A 112 -5.13 -12.43 4.03
N ARG A 113 -4.49 -11.34 3.57
CA ARG A 113 -4.68 -10.00 4.15
C ARG A 113 -5.87 -9.33 3.49
N MET A 114 -6.70 -8.66 4.31
CA MET A 114 -7.75 -7.79 3.80
C MET A 114 -7.12 -6.62 3.02
N ARG A 115 -7.56 -6.41 1.78
CA ARG A 115 -7.12 -5.29 0.94
C ARG A 115 -7.62 -3.98 1.52
N ASN A 116 -7.02 -2.86 1.14
CA ASN A 116 -7.38 -1.55 1.68
C ASN A 116 -7.61 -0.57 0.54
N HIS A 117 -8.77 0.09 0.52
CA HIS A 117 -9.10 1.07 -0.50
C HIS A 117 -8.36 2.40 -0.29
N HIS A 118 -7.91 2.68 0.95
CA HIS A 118 -7.01 3.79 1.20
C HIS A 118 -5.60 3.47 0.70
N PRO A 119 -4.93 4.42 0.00
CA PRO A 119 -3.60 4.23 -0.55
C PRO A 119 -2.54 4.28 0.56
N TRP A 120 -2.46 3.21 1.33
CA TRP A 120 -1.35 2.91 2.23
C TRP A 120 -0.14 2.38 1.47
N TRP A 121 -0.36 1.82 0.28
CA TRP A 121 0.66 1.24 -0.58
C TRP A 121 0.45 1.70 -2.02
N ALA A 122 1.55 1.94 -2.73
CA ALA A 122 1.56 2.17 -4.16
C ALA A 122 2.77 1.46 -4.79
N MET A 123 2.74 1.27 -6.11
CA MET A 123 3.89 0.78 -6.85
C MET A 123 4.25 1.72 -7.99
N VAL A 124 5.54 1.74 -8.31
CA VAL A 124 6.06 2.34 -9.54
C VAL A 124 6.55 1.21 -10.44
N MET A 125 6.05 1.19 -11.67
CA MET A 125 6.57 0.37 -12.76
C MET A 125 7.28 1.29 -13.76
N TYR A 126 8.61 1.32 -13.69
CA TYR A 126 9.45 2.24 -14.44
C TYR A 126 10.02 1.60 -15.70
N PHE A 127 9.98 2.33 -16.81
CA PHE A 127 10.49 1.90 -18.12
C PHE A 127 11.72 2.73 -18.48
N PRO A 128 12.95 2.16 -18.42
CA PRO A 128 14.19 2.89 -18.70
C PRO A 128 14.44 3.10 -20.20
N GLN A 129 13.52 2.65 -21.06
CA GLN A 129 13.64 2.56 -22.51
C GLN A 129 12.28 2.85 -23.16
N ASP A 130 12.30 3.24 -24.44
CA ASP A 130 11.07 3.36 -25.22
C ASP A 130 10.31 2.03 -25.19
N THR A 131 9.05 2.11 -24.81
CA THR A 131 8.18 0.94 -24.64
C THR A 131 6.88 1.19 -25.40
N PRO A 132 6.88 1.00 -26.72
CA PRO A 132 5.65 0.99 -27.50
C PRO A 132 4.83 -0.27 -27.17
N ALA A 133 3.58 -0.33 -27.63
CA ALA A 133 2.66 -1.42 -27.32
C ALA A 133 3.21 -2.79 -27.73
N GLU A 134 3.93 -2.84 -28.86
CA GLU A 134 4.52 -4.04 -29.43
C GLU A 134 5.69 -4.59 -28.60
N LEU A 135 6.29 -3.79 -27.71
CA LEU A 135 7.36 -4.24 -26.80
C LEU A 135 6.81 -4.91 -25.53
N GLY A 136 5.49 -4.99 -25.38
CA GLY A 136 4.82 -5.64 -24.25
C GLY A 136 4.93 -4.84 -22.94
N PRO A 137 4.38 -3.62 -22.85
CA PRO A 137 4.32 -2.86 -21.61
C PRO A 137 3.49 -3.57 -20.51
N THR A 138 3.36 -2.95 -19.35
CA THR A 138 2.39 -3.44 -18.36
C THR A 138 0.97 -3.11 -18.82
N GLY A 139 0.10 -4.12 -18.79
CA GLY A 139 -1.35 -3.97 -18.92
C GLY A 139 -1.98 -3.73 -17.55
N ILE A 140 -2.84 -2.74 -17.44
CA ILE A 140 -3.48 -2.30 -16.20
C ILE A 140 -4.99 -2.29 -16.44
N LEU A 141 -5.77 -2.79 -15.49
CA LEU A 141 -7.23 -2.72 -15.56
C LEU A 141 -7.78 -1.65 -14.59
N PRO A 142 -8.21 -0.49 -15.11
CA PRO A 142 -8.62 0.65 -14.28
C PRO A 142 -9.78 0.33 -13.32
N GLY A 143 -9.75 0.92 -12.12
CA GLY A 143 -10.84 0.86 -11.13
C GLY A 143 -10.90 -0.44 -10.31
N THR A 144 -10.06 -1.42 -10.64
CA THR A 144 -10.12 -2.75 -10.05
C THR A 144 -9.35 -2.91 -8.73
N GLN A 145 -8.70 -1.84 -8.27
CA GLN A 145 -8.04 -1.77 -6.97
C GLN A 145 -9.01 -1.98 -5.78
N ASN A 146 -10.31 -1.73 -5.99
CA ASN A 146 -11.34 -1.75 -4.96
C ASN A 146 -11.97 -3.12 -4.71
N TYR A 147 -11.60 -4.14 -5.47
CA TYR A 147 -12.25 -5.45 -5.42
C TYR A 147 -11.31 -6.52 -4.89
N ASP A 148 -11.80 -7.46 -4.10
CA ASP A 148 -11.00 -8.64 -3.76
C ASP A 148 -11.05 -9.68 -4.89
N SER A 149 -12.22 -9.82 -5.51
CA SER A 149 -12.45 -10.76 -6.59
C SER A 149 -12.09 -10.19 -7.97
N ARG A 150 -12.00 -11.09 -8.94
CA ARG A 150 -11.90 -10.74 -10.35
C ARG A 150 -13.31 -10.41 -10.87
N VAL A 151 -13.58 -9.13 -11.11
CA VAL A 151 -14.91 -8.63 -11.55
C VAL A 151 -15.11 -8.60 -13.07
N PHE A 152 -14.25 -9.29 -13.81
CA PHE A 152 -14.22 -9.29 -15.27
C PHE A 152 -13.97 -10.70 -15.81
N GLU A 153 -14.74 -11.10 -16.82
CA GLU A 153 -14.79 -12.49 -17.28
C GLU A 153 -13.70 -12.84 -18.30
N SER A 154 -13.42 -11.93 -19.25
CA SER A 154 -12.42 -12.16 -20.31
C SER A 154 -11.01 -11.71 -19.88
N ASP A 155 -9.98 -12.38 -20.39
CA ASP A 155 -8.59 -11.91 -20.28
C ASP A 155 -8.27 -10.80 -21.28
N GLU A 156 -8.95 -10.80 -22.43
CA GLU A 156 -8.85 -9.77 -23.46
C GLU A 156 -10.00 -8.78 -23.27
N LEU A 157 -9.67 -7.56 -22.89
CA LEU A 157 -10.62 -6.52 -22.50
C LEU A 157 -10.29 -5.25 -23.28
N ASP A 158 -11.31 -4.63 -23.89
CA ASP A 158 -11.20 -3.32 -24.58
C ASP A 158 -10.76 -2.20 -23.63
N GLN A 159 -10.80 -2.48 -22.33
CA GLN A 159 -10.65 -1.53 -21.24
C GLN A 159 -9.30 -1.66 -20.52
N GLU A 160 -8.49 -2.62 -20.94
CA GLU A 160 -7.09 -2.69 -20.55
C GLU A 160 -6.35 -1.44 -21.05
N VAL A 161 -5.64 -0.80 -20.13
CA VAL A 161 -4.76 0.32 -20.44
C VAL A 161 -3.33 -0.16 -20.45
N LEU A 162 -2.62 0.17 -21.53
CA LEU A 162 -1.20 -0.14 -21.66
C LEU A 162 -0.35 1.03 -21.14
N ALA A 163 0.61 0.74 -20.27
CA ALA A 163 1.61 1.70 -19.80
C ALA A 163 2.69 1.96 -20.88
N CYS A 164 2.28 2.34 -22.08
CA CYS A 164 3.16 2.68 -23.20
C CYS A 164 3.79 4.06 -23.02
N GLY A 165 4.98 4.25 -23.57
CA GLY A 165 5.56 5.57 -23.72
C GLY A 165 7.06 5.54 -24.05
N GLU A 166 7.63 6.73 -24.18
CA GLU A 166 9.08 6.92 -24.35
C GLU A 166 9.83 6.57 -23.05
N ALA A 167 11.16 6.42 -23.15
CA ALA A 167 12.03 6.21 -22.00
C ALA A 167 11.76 7.22 -20.88
N GLY A 168 11.75 6.72 -19.63
CA GLY A 168 11.39 7.51 -18.45
C GLY A 168 9.89 7.57 -18.16
N THR A 169 9.06 6.92 -18.97
CA THR A 169 7.66 6.64 -18.63
C THR A 169 7.60 5.71 -17.42
N PHE A 170 6.63 5.95 -16.52
CA PHE A 170 6.32 5.05 -15.42
C PHE A 170 4.82 5.04 -15.11
N ALA A 171 4.33 3.88 -14.70
CA ALA A 171 3.00 3.76 -14.11
C ALA A 171 3.11 3.89 -12.59
N LEU A 172 2.42 4.87 -12.00
CA LEU A 172 2.12 4.92 -10.58
C LEU A 172 0.79 4.22 -10.36
N ILE A 173 0.78 3.08 -9.68
CA ILE A 173 -0.41 2.27 -9.49
C ILE A 173 -0.74 2.08 -8.01
N HIS A 174 -2.02 1.99 -7.69
CA HIS A 174 -2.49 1.48 -6.41
C HIS A 174 -2.03 0.03 -6.27
N TYR A 175 -1.55 -0.36 -5.08
CA TYR A 175 -0.94 -1.68 -4.87
C TYR A 175 -1.88 -2.84 -5.23
N ASP A 176 -3.16 -2.68 -4.91
CA ASP A 176 -4.17 -3.70 -5.15
C ASP A 176 -4.77 -3.70 -6.58
N ILE A 177 -4.20 -2.99 -7.56
CA ILE A 177 -4.79 -3.00 -8.92
C ILE A 177 -4.48 -4.31 -9.67
N TRP A 178 -5.44 -4.81 -10.45
CA TRP A 178 -5.17 -5.92 -11.37
C TRP A 178 -4.28 -5.43 -12.51
N HIS A 179 -3.21 -6.18 -12.77
CA HIS A 179 -2.26 -5.90 -13.84
C HIS A 179 -1.71 -7.20 -14.44
N ARG A 180 -1.13 -7.09 -15.64
CA ARG A 180 -0.47 -8.20 -16.34
C ARG A 180 0.73 -7.73 -17.16
N ALA A 181 1.58 -8.67 -17.55
CA ALA A 181 2.53 -8.44 -18.63
C ALA A 181 1.81 -8.65 -19.97
N THR A 182 1.93 -7.72 -20.91
CA THR A 182 1.35 -7.90 -22.25
C THR A 182 2.35 -8.53 -23.22
N PRO A 183 1.88 -9.07 -24.36
CA PRO A 183 2.73 -9.75 -25.32
C PRO A 183 3.81 -8.83 -25.89
N ASN A 184 5.05 -9.29 -25.91
CA ASN A 184 6.11 -8.66 -26.68
C ASN A 184 6.16 -9.29 -28.08
N THR A 185 5.76 -8.52 -29.09
CA THR A 185 5.73 -8.94 -30.50
C THR A 185 6.95 -8.47 -31.28
N LEU A 186 7.79 -7.60 -30.71
CA LEU A 186 9.05 -7.17 -31.30
C LEU A 186 10.19 -8.18 -31.11
N GLY A 187 10.12 -9.05 -30.10
CA GLY A 187 11.12 -10.07 -29.81
C GLY A 187 12.41 -9.57 -29.15
N ASN A 188 12.54 -8.25 -28.95
CA ASN A 188 13.64 -7.66 -28.20
C ASN A 188 13.32 -7.63 -26.70
N PRO A 189 14.29 -7.87 -25.80
CA PRO A 189 14.02 -7.90 -24.38
C PRO A 189 13.69 -6.50 -23.83
N ARG A 190 12.75 -6.47 -22.89
CA ARG A 190 12.25 -5.24 -22.25
C ARG A 190 12.60 -5.20 -20.77
N PHE A 191 13.17 -4.08 -20.30
CA PHE A 191 13.19 -3.78 -18.87
C PHE A 191 11.89 -3.14 -18.40
N MET A 192 11.35 -3.65 -17.29
CA MET A 192 10.40 -2.93 -16.43
C MET A 192 10.79 -3.16 -14.99
N LEU A 193 10.99 -2.07 -14.26
CA LEU A 193 11.50 -2.10 -12.90
C LEU A 193 10.37 -1.78 -11.93
N LYS A 194 9.98 -2.77 -11.14
CA LYS A 194 8.89 -2.70 -10.16
C LYS A 194 9.44 -2.36 -8.77
N PHE A 195 8.87 -1.33 -8.16
CA PHE A 195 9.17 -0.90 -6.80
C PHE A 195 7.89 -0.65 -6.03
N GLU A 196 7.90 -1.05 -4.76
CA GLU A 196 6.79 -0.88 -3.84
C GLU A 196 7.08 0.26 -2.86
N PHE A 197 6.05 1.02 -2.51
CA PHE A 197 6.13 2.15 -1.60
C PHE A 197 5.00 2.10 -0.59
N MET A 198 5.27 2.58 0.61
CA MET A 198 4.32 2.59 1.72
C MET A 198 4.18 3.99 2.30
N ARG A 199 2.94 4.38 2.58
CA ARG A 199 2.63 5.49 3.46
C ARG A 199 3.00 5.11 4.89
N THR A 200 3.78 5.97 5.54
CA THR A 200 4.22 5.79 6.93
C THR A 200 3.35 6.54 7.93
N LYS A 201 2.71 7.64 7.50
CA LYS A 201 1.81 8.43 8.34
C LYS A 201 0.48 8.61 7.65
N ALA A 202 -0.58 8.43 8.43
CA ALA A 202 -1.91 8.77 7.97
C ALA A 202 -1.98 10.26 7.59
N PRO A 203 -2.72 10.62 6.53
CA PRO A 203 -2.90 12.01 6.15
C PRO A 203 -3.59 12.82 7.26
N THR A 204 -3.12 14.04 7.43
CA THR A 204 -3.71 15.08 8.29
C THR A 204 -4.09 16.35 7.50
N LYS A 205 -3.63 16.44 6.26
CA LYS A 205 -3.92 17.47 5.26
C LYS A 205 -3.53 16.93 3.87
N PRO A 206 -4.02 17.54 2.78
CA PRO A 206 -3.55 17.21 1.43
C PRO A 206 -2.02 17.31 1.28
N SER A 207 -1.43 16.35 0.56
CA SER A 207 0.00 16.32 0.20
C SER A 207 0.24 16.49 -1.31
N TRP A 208 -0.78 16.89 -2.06
CA TRP A 208 -0.73 17.23 -3.49
C TRP A 208 -1.04 18.72 -3.69
N ASN A 209 -1.03 19.20 -4.94
CA ASN A 209 -1.44 20.57 -5.26
C ASN A 209 -2.96 20.72 -5.21
N ASN A 210 -3.48 20.79 -3.98
CA ASN A 210 -4.91 20.86 -3.73
C ASN A 210 -5.45 22.29 -3.82
N VAL A 211 -6.38 22.51 -4.77
CA VAL A 211 -7.05 23.80 -4.99
C VAL A 211 -8.54 23.69 -4.63
N GLU A 212 -9.19 22.61 -5.05
CA GLU A 212 -10.59 22.32 -4.75
C GLU A 212 -10.70 21.47 -3.47
N ASN A 213 -11.43 21.92 -2.45
CA ASN A 213 -11.61 21.12 -1.23
C ASN A 213 -12.65 19.99 -1.39
N ALA A 214 -13.59 20.16 -2.31
CA ALA A 214 -14.72 19.26 -2.50
C ALA A 214 -14.40 18.17 -3.53
N TRP A 215 -14.93 16.97 -3.28
CA TRP A 215 -14.89 15.89 -4.24
C TRP A 215 -15.81 16.21 -5.44
N ARG A 216 -15.35 15.81 -6.63
CA ARG A 216 -16.15 15.63 -7.84
C ARG A 216 -15.52 14.55 -8.69
N LEU A 217 -16.29 13.98 -9.60
CA LEU A 217 -15.76 13.05 -10.59
C LEU A 217 -14.70 13.72 -11.49
N PRO A 218 -13.66 12.98 -11.90
CA PRO A 218 -12.71 13.47 -12.90
C PRO A 218 -13.39 13.72 -14.24
N GLU A 219 -12.85 14.64 -15.04
CA GLU A 219 -13.41 15.02 -16.35
C GLU A 219 -13.43 13.85 -17.32
N THR A 220 -12.46 12.94 -17.18
CA THR A 220 -12.31 11.72 -17.98
C THR A 220 -12.54 10.48 -17.12
N ALA A 221 -13.59 10.48 -16.29
CA ALA A 221 -13.95 9.32 -15.49
C ALA A 221 -14.18 8.11 -16.40
N SER A 222 -13.42 7.04 -16.13
CA SER A 222 -13.60 5.77 -16.82
C SER A 222 -15.00 5.23 -16.53
N THR A 223 -15.70 4.74 -17.56
CA THR A 223 -17.06 4.18 -17.43
C THR A 223 -17.05 2.73 -16.91
N LEU A 224 -16.04 2.33 -16.15
CA LEU A 224 -15.73 0.91 -15.97
C LEU A 224 -16.22 0.29 -14.66
N PHE A 225 -16.91 -0.84 -14.84
CA PHE A 225 -17.45 -1.80 -13.85
C PHE A 225 -18.52 -1.27 -12.90
N ALA A 226 -18.27 -0.18 -12.17
CA ALA A 226 -19.24 0.46 -11.28
C ALA A 226 -18.76 1.85 -10.84
N GLN A 227 -19.70 2.72 -10.45
CA GLN A 227 -19.37 3.97 -9.76
C GLN A 227 -19.42 3.77 -8.26
N HIS A 228 -18.38 4.23 -7.55
CA HIS A 228 -18.25 4.11 -6.09
C HIS A 228 -18.23 5.48 -5.42
N ASN A 229 -19.28 6.28 -5.64
CA ASN A 229 -19.31 7.69 -5.25
C ASN A 229 -18.97 7.92 -3.76
N VAL A 230 -19.57 7.15 -2.86
CA VAL A 230 -19.33 7.27 -1.40
C VAL A 230 -17.88 6.93 -1.06
N MET A 231 -17.36 5.82 -1.58
CA MET A 231 -15.98 5.38 -1.31
C MET A 231 -14.94 6.34 -1.89
N TRP A 232 -15.16 6.85 -3.11
CA TRP A 232 -14.22 7.80 -3.73
C TRP A 232 -14.19 9.15 -3.02
N GLU A 233 -15.36 9.67 -2.65
CA GLU A 233 -15.46 10.89 -1.83
C GLU A 233 -14.81 10.69 -0.45
N GLU A 234 -15.04 9.54 0.16
CA GLU A 234 -14.44 9.19 1.44
C GLU A 234 -12.91 9.10 1.34
N THR A 235 -12.37 8.42 0.32
CA THR A 235 -10.93 8.34 0.08
C THR A 235 -10.31 9.72 -0.15
N TRP A 236 -10.99 10.61 -0.88
CA TRP A 236 -10.56 12.01 -1.05
C TRP A 236 -10.52 12.77 0.28
N ASN A 237 -11.57 12.61 1.09
CA ASN A 237 -11.67 13.21 2.41
C ASN A 237 -10.60 12.67 3.36
N TRP A 238 -10.35 11.35 3.34
CA TRP A 238 -9.30 10.70 4.09
C TRP A 238 -7.93 11.23 3.69
N LEU A 239 -7.61 11.30 2.40
CA LEU A 239 -6.37 11.90 1.87
C LEU A 239 -6.19 13.37 2.28
N SER A 240 -7.30 14.07 2.51
CA SER A 240 -7.34 15.44 3.04
C SER A 240 -7.24 15.54 4.57
N GLY A 241 -7.16 14.41 5.28
CA GLY A 241 -7.04 14.32 6.73
C GLY A 241 -8.34 14.26 7.52
N LYS A 242 -9.49 14.08 6.87
CA LYS A 242 -10.80 13.98 7.52
C LYS A 242 -11.12 12.52 7.84
N LEU A 243 -11.46 12.22 9.09
CA LEU A 243 -11.89 10.89 9.54
C LEU A 243 -13.39 10.86 9.78
N GLY A 244 -14.04 9.74 9.44
CA GLY A 244 -15.48 9.54 9.64
C GLY A 244 -16.33 10.58 8.93
N SER A 245 -15.84 11.17 7.84
CA SER A 245 -16.52 12.29 7.16
C SER A 245 -17.84 11.88 6.50
N MET A 246 -18.02 10.59 6.25
CA MET A 246 -19.24 10.03 5.67
C MET A 246 -20.23 9.54 6.75
N ALA A 247 -19.87 9.60 8.03
CA ALA A 247 -20.75 9.12 9.09
C ALA A 247 -21.99 10.02 9.22
N SER A 248 -23.17 9.40 9.24
CA SER A 248 -24.46 10.10 9.39
C SER A 248 -24.74 11.18 8.33
N THR A 249 -24.19 11.06 7.12
CA THR A 249 -24.44 12.00 6.01
C THR A 249 -25.76 11.72 5.29
N GLU A 250 -26.37 10.54 5.49
CA GLU A 250 -27.63 10.15 4.87
C GLU A 250 -28.68 9.82 5.94
N SER A 251 -29.89 10.38 5.79
CA SER A 251 -31.04 10.02 6.62
C SER A 251 -31.74 8.80 6.02
N CYS A 252 -31.47 7.62 6.54
CA CYS A 252 -32.02 6.37 6.02
C CYS A 252 -33.29 5.94 6.77
N SER A 253 -34.34 5.59 6.01
CA SER A 253 -35.51 4.88 6.57
C SER A 253 -35.21 3.39 6.76
N SER A 254 -35.99 2.69 7.59
CA SER A 254 -35.83 1.24 7.79
C SER A 254 -35.89 0.45 6.47
N ASN A 255 -36.79 0.82 5.56
CA ASN A 255 -36.89 0.18 4.23
C ASN A 255 -35.65 0.45 3.36
N MET A 256 -35.01 1.61 3.48
CA MET A 256 -33.75 1.89 2.77
C MET A 256 -32.62 1.01 3.32
N ILE A 257 -32.52 0.87 4.63
CA ILE A 257 -31.52 0.00 5.28
C ILE A 257 -31.74 -1.46 4.86
N GLU A 258 -32.98 -1.95 4.87
CA GLU A 258 -33.33 -3.31 4.41
C GLU A 258 -32.91 -3.56 2.95
N ASN A 259 -33.17 -2.60 2.05
CA ASN A 259 -32.75 -2.71 0.66
C ASN A 259 -31.22 -2.73 0.50
N LYS A 260 -30.49 -1.90 1.26
CA LYS A 260 -29.03 -1.91 1.24
C LYS A 260 -28.47 -3.21 1.83
N LEU A 261 -29.09 -3.78 2.88
CA LEU A 261 -28.71 -5.08 3.43
C LEU A 261 -28.91 -6.22 2.43
N SER A 262 -30.02 -6.22 1.69
CA SER A 262 -30.22 -7.16 0.58
C SER A 262 -29.12 -7.03 -0.48
N SER A 263 -28.78 -5.78 -0.83
CA SER A 263 -27.72 -5.49 -1.81
C SER A 263 -26.32 -5.87 -1.31
N LEU A 264 -26.07 -5.87 0.00
CA LEU A 264 -24.82 -6.31 0.62
C LEU A 264 -24.54 -7.81 0.40
N GLU A 265 -25.58 -8.59 0.11
CA GLU A 265 -25.49 -10.01 -0.22
C GLU A 265 -25.43 -10.31 -1.73
N ASP A 266 -25.42 -9.27 -2.57
CA ASP A 266 -25.34 -9.41 -4.03
C ASP A 266 -24.05 -10.16 -4.45
N GLU A 267 -24.17 -11.04 -5.45
CA GLU A 267 -23.05 -11.81 -5.97
C GLU A 267 -22.03 -10.92 -6.71
N TYR A 268 -22.48 -9.81 -7.29
CA TYR A 268 -21.63 -8.83 -7.94
C TYR A 268 -21.02 -7.89 -6.90
N GLU A 269 -19.76 -8.16 -6.54
CA GLU A 269 -19.01 -7.43 -5.50
C GLU A 269 -19.14 -5.90 -5.56
N PRO A 270 -19.15 -5.23 -6.74
CA PRO A 270 -19.31 -3.78 -6.78
C PRO A 270 -20.64 -3.26 -6.22
N VAL A 271 -21.75 -3.99 -6.39
CA VAL A 271 -23.06 -3.64 -5.82
C VAL A 271 -23.03 -3.80 -4.31
N ALA A 272 -22.54 -4.94 -3.83
CA ALA A 272 -22.44 -5.23 -2.41
C ALA A 272 -21.47 -4.27 -1.68
N LEU A 273 -20.38 -3.87 -2.35
CA LEU A 273 -19.44 -2.89 -1.84
C LEU A 273 -20.08 -1.50 -1.68
N ASN A 274 -20.82 -1.04 -2.69
CA ASN A 274 -21.56 0.22 -2.58
C ASN A 274 -22.56 0.19 -1.43
N ALA A 275 -23.29 -0.91 -1.27
CA ALA A 275 -24.23 -1.07 -0.18
C ALA A 275 -23.56 -0.97 1.21
N ALA A 276 -22.37 -1.55 1.38
CA ALA A 276 -21.61 -1.45 2.63
C ALA A 276 -21.21 -0.01 2.98
N TYR A 277 -20.70 0.74 1.99
CA TYR A 277 -20.31 2.14 2.17
C TYR A 277 -21.52 3.04 2.44
N GLU A 278 -22.62 2.83 1.72
CA GLU A 278 -23.86 3.59 1.93
C GLU A 278 -24.52 3.29 3.28
N LEU A 279 -24.44 2.04 3.78
CA LEU A 279 -24.90 1.71 5.13
C LEU A 279 -24.12 2.49 6.20
N ALA A 280 -22.83 2.75 5.99
CA ALA A 280 -22.03 3.55 6.91
C ALA A 280 -22.49 5.02 6.98
N CYS A 281 -23.13 5.51 5.90
CA CYS A 281 -23.72 6.85 5.86
C CYS A 281 -25.03 6.98 6.65
N CYS A 282 -25.71 5.87 6.94
CA CYS A 282 -27.01 5.82 7.62
C CYS A 282 -26.95 6.03 9.15
N GLY A 283 -25.81 6.47 9.67
CA GLY A 283 -25.62 6.74 11.11
C GLY A 283 -25.78 5.48 11.96
N LYS A 284 -26.35 5.66 13.16
CA LYS A 284 -26.41 4.60 14.19
C LYS A 284 -27.06 3.29 13.68
N ASP A 285 -28.21 3.38 13.03
CA ASP A 285 -28.94 2.20 12.58
C ASP A 285 -28.15 1.45 11.49
N GLY A 286 -27.47 2.18 10.60
CA GLY A 286 -26.55 1.59 9.63
C GLY A 286 -25.37 0.87 10.27
N VAL A 287 -24.76 1.49 11.29
CA VAL A 287 -23.65 0.91 12.05
C VAL A 287 -24.07 -0.36 12.79
N GLU A 288 -25.23 -0.39 13.44
CA GLU A 288 -25.73 -1.60 14.13
C GLU A 288 -25.93 -2.76 13.15
N ASN A 289 -26.46 -2.48 11.96
CA ASN A 289 -26.64 -3.48 10.92
C ASN A 289 -25.32 -3.97 10.31
N LEU A 290 -24.35 -3.09 10.11
CA LEU A 290 -23.00 -3.46 9.69
C LEU A 290 -22.28 -4.31 10.75
N LEU A 291 -22.44 -4.02 12.04
CA LEU A 291 -21.88 -4.82 13.14
C LEU A 291 -22.49 -6.23 13.20
N SER A 292 -23.78 -6.36 12.87
CA SER A 292 -24.43 -7.67 12.67
C SER A 292 -23.85 -8.39 11.45
N ALA A 293 -23.74 -7.69 10.31
CA ALA A 293 -23.19 -8.24 9.07
C ALA A 293 -21.71 -8.65 9.21
N LEU A 294 -20.93 -8.00 10.08
CA LEU A 294 -19.55 -8.38 10.42
C LEU A 294 -19.46 -9.81 10.99
N GLN A 295 -20.54 -10.32 11.60
CA GLN A 295 -20.63 -11.67 12.18
C GLN A 295 -21.25 -12.68 11.21
N HIS A 296 -21.67 -12.24 10.02
CA HIS A 296 -22.32 -13.07 9.02
C HIS A 296 -21.46 -14.26 8.56
N GLU A 297 -22.08 -15.40 8.29
CA GLU A 297 -21.38 -16.64 7.89
C GLU A 297 -20.76 -16.54 6.49
N ASN A 298 -21.45 -15.84 5.57
CA ASN A 298 -20.90 -15.49 4.27
C ASN A 298 -19.69 -14.57 4.45
N SER A 299 -18.52 -15.08 4.06
CA SER A 299 -17.27 -14.36 4.18
C SER A 299 -17.23 -13.06 3.37
N ASN A 300 -17.95 -12.94 2.26
CA ASN A 300 -18.02 -11.70 1.48
C ASN A 300 -18.79 -10.61 2.25
N VAL A 301 -20.00 -10.92 2.71
CA VAL A 301 -20.84 -10.00 3.51
C VAL A 301 -20.07 -9.45 4.71
N SER A 302 -19.44 -10.32 5.49
CA SER A 302 -18.70 -9.88 6.67
C SER A 302 -17.43 -9.09 6.33
N ARG A 303 -16.78 -9.32 5.17
CA ARG A 303 -15.64 -8.51 4.70
C ARG A 303 -16.11 -7.12 4.27
N LEU A 304 -17.16 -7.05 3.47
CA LEU A 304 -17.73 -5.80 3.00
C LEU A 304 -18.26 -4.95 4.17
N ALA A 305 -18.91 -5.59 5.15
CA ALA A 305 -19.32 -4.94 6.39
C ALA A 305 -18.14 -4.28 7.12
N ALA A 306 -16.96 -4.90 7.11
CA ALA A 306 -15.76 -4.32 7.70
C ALA A 306 -15.27 -3.07 6.96
N TYR A 307 -15.41 -3.01 5.62
CA TYR A 307 -15.16 -1.77 4.86
C TYR A 307 -16.15 -0.67 5.24
N GLY A 308 -17.45 -0.97 5.32
CA GLY A 308 -18.44 0.00 5.81
C GLY A 308 -18.11 0.51 7.22
N LEU A 309 -17.77 -0.40 8.14
CA LEU A 309 -17.41 -0.04 9.52
C LEU A 309 -16.10 0.76 9.60
N SER A 310 -15.18 0.61 8.64
CA SER A 310 -13.91 1.35 8.62
C SER A 310 -14.08 2.86 8.36
N ILE A 311 -15.17 3.25 7.71
CA ILE A 311 -15.50 4.65 7.38
C ILE A 311 -16.66 5.22 8.21
N ALA A 312 -17.26 4.38 9.06
CA ALA A 312 -18.31 4.78 9.99
C ALA A 312 -17.79 5.81 11.03
N GLY A 313 -18.68 6.35 11.84
CA GLY A 313 -18.27 7.23 12.93
C GLY A 313 -17.74 6.45 14.14
N LYS A 314 -17.24 7.19 15.14
CA LYS A 314 -16.70 6.65 16.40
C LYS A 314 -17.69 5.77 17.19
N GLU A 315 -18.99 5.88 16.90
CA GLU A 315 -20.04 5.03 17.45
C GLU A 315 -19.88 3.54 17.11
N ALA A 316 -19.10 3.20 16.06
CA ALA A 316 -18.78 1.81 15.73
C ALA A 316 -17.78 1.17 16.69
N ILE A 317 -16.93 1.97 17.37
CA ILE A 317 -15.80 1.48 18.16
C ILE A 317 -16.21 0.50 19.27
N PRO A 318 -17.24 0.75 20.10
CA PRO A 318 -17.64 -0.19 21.15
C PRO A 318 -18.06 -1.56 20.59
N GLY A 319 -18.81 -1.57 19.48
CA GLY A 319 -19.22 -2.81 18.81
C GLY A 319 -18.06 -3.55 18.17
N LEU A 320 -17.09 -2.82 17.59
CA LEU A 320 -15.87 -3.40 17.04
C LEU A 320 -14.98 -4.00 18.15
N ILE A 321 -14.86 -3.35 19.31
CA ILE A 321 -14.16 -3.89 20.48
C ILE A 321 -14.83 -5.18 20.96
N GLN A 322 -16.17 -5.20 21.03
CA GLN A 322 -16.91 -6.42 21.38
C GLN A 322 -16.65 -7.57 20.39
N ALA A 323 -16.54 -7.27 19.09
CA ALA A 323 -16.26 -8.27 18.06
C ALA A 323 -14.87 -8.91 18.17
N LEU A 324 -13.94 -8.33 18.95
CA LEU A 324 -12.63 -8.92 19.24
C LEU A 324 -12.71 -10.20 20.08
N ASP A 325 -13.79 -10.37 20.86
CA ASP A 325 -14.03 -11.57 21.68
C ASP A 325 -14.78 -12.68 20.92
N HIS A 326 -15.01 -12.51 19.60
CA HIS A 326 -15.74 -13.46 18.78
C HIS A 326 -14.91 -14.74 18.51
N SER A 327 -15.58 -15.91 18.47
CA SER A 327 -14.91 -17.21 18.28
C SER A 327 -14.34 -17.40 16.86
N ARG A 328 -14.96 -16.78 15.86
CA ARG A 328 -14.53 -16.85 14.46
C ARG A 328 -13.38 -15.88 14.18
N THR A 329 -12.22 -16.43 13.80
CA THR A 329 -11.02 -15.67 13.43
C THR A 329 -11.28 -14.57 12.38
N SER A 330 -12.11 -14.84 11.37
CA SER A 330 -12.39 -13.84 10.32
C SER A 330 -13.12 -12.61 10.87
N THR A 331 -14.07 -12.78 11.78
CA THR A 331 -14.77 -11.67 12.45
C THR A 331 -13.79 -10.83 13.26
N VAL A 332 -12.90 -11.47 14.02
CA VAL A 332 -11.87 -10.78 14.82
C VAL A 332 -10.94 -9.97 13.92
N VAL A 333 -10.38 -10.58 12.86
CA VAL A 333 -9.46 -9.91 11.93
C VAL A 333 -10.13 -8.71 11.23
N ARG A 334 -11.42 -8.84 10.88
CA ARG A 334 -12.20 -7.78 10.24
C ARG A 334 -12.54 -6.64 11.19
N ALA A 335 -12.81 -6.95 12.45
CA ALA A 335 -12.96 -5.94 13.50
C ALA A 335 -11.64 -5.18 13.71
N ILE A 336 -10.51 -5.89 13.77
CA ILE A 336 -9.17 -5.29 13.87
C ILE A 336 -8.90 -4.37 12.67
N PHE A 337 -9.22 -4.79 11.44
CA PHE A 337 -9.08 -3.95 10.25
C PHE A 337 -9.87 -2.65 10.40
N ALA A 338 -11.16 -2.72 10.73
CA ALA A 338 -11.99 -1.54 10.87
C ALA A 338 -11.45 -0.60 11.96
N LEU A 339 -11.10 -1.12 13.15
CA LEU A 339 -10.47 -0.36 14.24
C LEU A 339 -9.17 0.34 13.80
N SER A 340 -8.38 -0.29 12.93
CA SER A 340 -7.13 0.29 12.43
C SER A 340 -7.37 1.54 11.58
N GLU A 341 -8.42 1.53 10.75
CA GLU A 341 -8.79 2.65 9.89
C GLU A 341 -9.40 3.84 10.65
N HIS A 342 -10.02 3.57 11.81
CA HIS A 342 -10.44 4.61 12.77
C HIS A 342 -9.27 5.35 13.43
N ARG A 343 -8.05 4.80 13.35
CA ARG A 343 -6.81 5.42 13.84
C ARG A 343 -6.96 5.88 15.30
N HIS A 344 -6.66 7.14 15.59
CA HIS A 344 -6.71 7.72 16.94
C HIS A 344 -8.12 7.71 17.56
N LEU A 345 -9.20 7.58 16.77
CA LEU A 345 -10.56 7.43 17.31
C LEU A 345 -10.74 6.07 18.01
N ALA A 346 -9.95 5.06 17.63
CA ALA A 346 -9.95 3.72 18.22
C ALA A 346 -8.94 3.54 19.36
N ALA A 347 -8.43 4.63 19.95
CA ALA A 347 -7.42 4.54 21.02
C ALA A 347 -7.87 3.66 22.21
N GLU A 348 -9.17 3.67 22.54
CA GLU A 348 -9.74 2.82 23.58
C GLU A 348 -9.71 1.30 23.26
N ALA A 349 -9.46 0.93 22.01
CA ALA A 349 -9.32 -0.46 21.61
C ALA A 349 -7.93 -1.05 21.92
N VAL A 350 -6.90 -0.22 22.15
CA VAL A 350 -5.51 -0.67 22.36
C VAL A 350 -5.39 -1.71 23.48
N PRO A 351 -5.99 -1.52 24.68
CA PRO A 351 -5.97 -2.55 25.72
C PRO A 351 -6.61 -3.88 25.28
N ALA A 352 -7.66 -3.85 24.46
CA ALA A 352 -8.32 -5.05 23.96
C ALA A 352 -7.47 -5.76 22.89
N LEU A 353 -6.85 -5.00 21.99
CA LEU A 353 -5.91 -5.51 21.00
C LEU A 353 -4.68 -6.15 21.65
N ASN A 354 -4.14 -5.53 22.69
CA ASN A 354 -2.99 -6.05 23.44
C ASN A 354 -3.26 -7.41 24.12
N ARG A 355 -4.51 -7.73 24.49
CA ARG A 355 -4.86 -9.07 25.01
C ARG A 355 -4.76 -10.17 23.95
N LEU A 356 -4.80 -9.82 22.67
CA LEU A 356 -4.76 -10.76 21.55
C LEU A 356 -3.36 -10.97 20.97
N LEU A 357 -2.32 -10.38 21.57
CA LEU A 357 -0.92 -10.57 21.15
C LEU A 357 -0.44 -12.02 21.26
N GLU A 358 -1.04 -12.83 22.13
CA GLU A 358 -0.72 -14.25 22.32
C GLU A 358 -1.81 -15.16 21.72
N ASN A 359 -2.64 -14.64 20.82
CA ASN A 359 -3.71 -15.43 20.21
C ASN A 359 -3.14 -16.61 19.42
N ALA A 360 -3.79 -17.77 19.53
CA ALA A 360 -3.37 -19.00 18.84
C ALA A 360 -3.38 -18.85 17.30
N SER A 361 -4.22 -17.97 16.76
CA SER A 361 -4.24 -17.66 15.34
C SER A 361 -3.16 -16.64 14.97
N VAL A 362 -2.18 -17.08 14.20
CA VAL A 362 -1.13 -16.20 13.65
C VAL A 362 -1.70 -15.04 12.83
N ILE A 363 -2.84 -15.25 12.15
CA ILE A 363 -3.49 -14.19 11.36
C ILE A 363 -3.99 -13.07 12.28
N VAL A 364 -4.53 -13.40 13.46
CA VAL A 364 -4.93 -12.40 14.45
C VAL A 364 -3.70 -11.62 14.92
N ARG A 365 -2.62 -12.31 15.32
CA ARG A 365 -1.39 -11.65 15.81
C ARG A 365 -0.80 -10.67 14.77
N ARG A 366 -0.77 -11.08 13.50
CA ARG A 366 -0.36 -10.23 12.37
C ARG A 366 -1.24 -8.97 12.26
N SER A 367 -2.56 -9.13 12.31
CA SER A 367 -3.49 -8.00 12.29
C SER A 367 -3.31 -7.06 13.48
N ILE A 368 -3.06 -7.58 14.68
CA ILE A 368 -2.77 -6.76 15.87
C ILE A 368 -1.51 -5.92 15.67
N ALA A 369 -0.42 -6.53 15.17
CA ALA A 369 0.83 -5.81 14.92
C ALA A 369 0.64 -4.63 13.96
N GLU A 370 -0.18 -4.77 12.91
CA GLU A 370 -0.55 -3.66 12.03
C GLU A 370 -1.42 -2.61 12.74
N ALA A 371 -2.48 -3.05 13.43
CA ALA A 371 -3.45 -2.18 14.09
C ALA A 371 -2.83 -1.26 15.13
N LEU A 372 -1.91 -1.78 15.95
CA LEU A 372 -1.23 -0.98 16.98
C LEU A 372 -0.43 0.18 16.35
N GLY A 373 0.20 -0.04 15.19
CA GLY A 373 0.91 1.01 14.45
C GLY A 373 -0.01 2.01 13.76
N MET A 374 -1.20 1.59 13.30
CA MET A 374 -2.17 2.47 12.64
C MET A 374 -2.95 3.34 13.63
N ILE A 375 -3.30 2.78 14.80
CA ILE A 375 -3.95 3.51 15.89
C ILE A 375 -2.94 4.45 16.56
N GLY A 376 -1.75 3.94 16.91
CA GLY A 376 -0.61 4.73 17.37
C GLY A 376 -0.80 5.50 18.69
N SER A 377 -1.93 5.33 19.37
CA SER A 377 -2.32 6.08 20.57
C SER A 377 -3.12 5.20 21.53
N PRO A 378 -2.82 5.19 22.85
CA PRO A 378 -1.66 5.81 23.46
C PRO A 378 -0.36 5.14 23.00
N ALA A 379 0.65 5.94 22.65
CA ALA A 379 1.85 5.44 22.00
C ALA A 379 2.62 4.45 22.89
N GLU A 380 2.67 4.68 24.20
CA GLU A 380 3.34 3.79 25.16
C GLU A 380 2.79 2.36 25.10
N GLU A 381 1.47 2.17 25.23
CA GLU A 381 0.85 0.85 25.19
C GLU A 381 0.95 0.17 23.82
N ALA A 382 0.87 0.95 22.74
CA ALA A 382 1.05 0.44 21.39
C ALA A 382 2.50 -0.04 21.15
N VAL A 383 3.49 0.74 21.60
CA VAL A 383 4.92 0.40 21.49
C VAL A 383 5.24 -0.83 22.33
N ASP A 384 4.70 -0.95 23.55
CA ASP A 384 4.88 -2.13 24.39
C ASP A 384 4.34 -3.41 23.74
N GLY A 385 3.17 -3.32 23.08
CA GLY A 385 2.62 -4.42 22.30
C GLY A 385 3.51 -4.79 21.11
N LEU A 386 4.02 -3.79 20.39
CA LEU A 386 4.90 -3.98 19.24
C LEU A 386 6.28 -4.55 19.62
N ILE A 387 6.81 -4.22 20.80
CA ILE A 387 8.04 -4.83 21.34
C ILE A 387 7.85 -6.34 21.56
N ARG A 388 6.66 -6.79 21.97
CA ARG A 388 6.34 -8.22 22.06
C ARG A 388 6.20 -8.84 20.67
N CYS A 389 5.57 -8.16 19.72
CA CYS A 389 5.48 -8.64 18.34
C CYS A 389 6.85 -8.82 17.67
N LEU A 390 7.85 -7.99 17.98
CA LEU A 390 9.23 -8.17 17.50
C LEU A 390 9.90 -9.47 17.99
N GLN A 391 9.31 -10.15 18.97
CA GLN A 391 9.80 -11.41 19.56
C GLN A 391 8.92 -12.61 19.18
N ASP A 392 7.90 -12.42 18.34
CA ASP A 392 6.98 -13.49 17.94
C ASP A 392 7.70 -14.59 17.14
N GLU A 393 7.25 -15.83 17.26
CA GLU A 393 7.75 -16.97 16.48
C GLU A 393 7.56 -16.77 14.97
N ASP A 394 6.47 -16.10 14.58
CA ASP A 394 6.12 -15.86 13.18
C ASP A 394 6.86 -14.62 12.66
N ALA A 395 7.67 -14.82 11.62
CA ALA A 395 8.46 -13.73 11.04
C ALA A 395 7.58 -12.59 10.53
N GLN A 396 6.36 -12.87 10.05
CA GLN A 396 5.44 -11.85 9.56
C GLN A 396 4.89 -10.97 10.67
N VAL A 397 4.61 -11.50 11.85
CA VAL A 397 4.34 -10.67 13.04
C VAL A 397 5.53 -9.77 13.35
N ARG A 398 6.76 -10.31 13.35
CA ARG A 398 7.97 -9.54 13.65
C ARG A 398 8.21 -8.38 12.67
N PHE A 399 8.11 -8.63 11.37
CA PHE A 399 8.37 -7.56 10.40
C PHE A 399 7.20 -6.56 10.25
N MET A 400 5.95 -6.96 10.54
CA MET A 400 4.85 -6.00 10.74
C MET A 400 5.12 -5.07 11.92
N ALA A 401 5.71 -5.60 13.01
CA ALA A 401 6.06 -4.78 14.16
C ALA A 401 7.07 -3.68 13.80
N GLY A 402 8.13 -4.02 13.06
CA GLY A 402 9.09 -3.02 12.56
C GLY A 402 8.43 -1.95 11.68
N LEU A 403 7.57 -2.37 10.75
CA LEU A 403 6.81 -1.42 9.92
C LEU A 403 5.91 -0.51 10.76
N SER A 404 5.18 -1.06 11.73
CA SER A 404 4.30 -0.31 12.62
C SER A 404 5.04 0.67 13.53
N LEU A 405 6.22 0.29 14.05
CA LEU A 405 7.09 1.19 14.80
C LEU A 405 7.59 2.36 13.94
N SER A 406 7.85 2.12 12.64
CA SER A 406 8.17 3.19 11.69
C SER A 406 7.04 4.23 11.56
N ARG A 407 5.78 3.79 11.67
CA ARG A 407 4.60 4.69 11.61
C ARG A 407 4.46 5.55 12.87
N ILE A 408 4.77 4.97 14.03
CA ILE A 408 4.75 5.68 15.32
C ILE A 408 5.88 6.73 15.39
N GLY A 409 7.03 6.46 14.77
CA GLY A 409 8.15 7.41 14.67
C GLY A 409 8.86 7.61 16.01
N ALA A 410 9.25 8.84 16.35
CA ALA A 410 10.09 9.12 17.53
C ALA A 410 9.55 8.58 18.87
N SER A 411 8.23 8.47 19.03
CA SER A 411 7.62 7.88 20.24
C SER A 411 7.91 6.39 20.41
N ALA A 412 8.41 5.71 19.37
CA ALA A 412 8.84 4.32 19.41
C ALA A 412 10.30 4.12 19.85
N ASP A 413 11.00 5.17 20.33
CA ASP A 413 12.35 5.04 20.91
C ASP A 413 12.52 3.93 21.97
N PRO A 414 11.51 3.62 22.82
CA PRO A 414 11.61 2.49 23.75
C PRO A 414 11.87 1.14 23.06
N ALA A 415 11.46 0.97 21.79
CA ALA A 415 11.66 -0.26 21.03
C ALA A 415 13.08 -0.43 20.47
N VAL A 416 13.95 0.59 20.54
CA VAL A 416 15.30 0.54 19.94
C VAL A 416 16.12 -0.69 20.37
N PRO A 417 16.17 -1.11 21.64
CA PRO A 417 16.94 -2.30 22.03
C PRO A 417 16.43 -3.58 21.35
N GLN A 418 15.12 -3.72 21.18
CA GLN A 418 14.54 -4.88 20.52
C GLN A 418 14.72 -4.80 19.00
N LEU A 419 14.72 -3.60 18.42
CA LEU A 419 15.06 -3.38 17.02
C LEU A 419 16.54 -3.71 16.73
N GLU A 420 17.46 -3.44 17.65
CA GLU A 420 18.87 -3.86 17.54
C GLU A 420 19.00 -5.38 17.42
N ILE A 421 18.20 -6.14 18.18
CA ILE A 421 18.14 -7.61 18.06
C ILE A 421 17.52 -8.01 16.70
N ALA A 422 16.45 -7.34 16.28
CA ALA A 422 15.77 -7.63 15.01
C ALA A 422 16.64 -7.35 13.76
N LEU A 423 17.67 -6.51 13.87
CA LEU A 423 18.68 -6.32 12.82
C LEU A 423 19.52 -7.57 12.55
N GLU A 424 19.56 -8.52 13.49
CA GLU A 424 20.27 -9.80 13.37
C GLU A 424 19.33 -10.99 13.06
N ASP A 425 18.03 -10.72 12.84
CA ASP A 425 17.03 -11.75 12.57
C ASP A 425 17.39 -12.60 11.34
N GLU A 426 17.07 -13.90 11.35
CA GLU A 426 17.29 -14.77 10.20
C GLU A 426 16.51 -14.33 8.95
N ASN A 427 15.32 -13.75 9.15
CA ASN A 427 14.45 -13.28 8.10
C ASN A 427 14.89 -11.89 7.60
N ARG A 428 15.26 -11.82 6.31
CA ARG A 428 15.73 -10.58 5.68
C ARG A 428 14.74 -9.42 5.74
N TYR A 429 13.44 -9.69 5.77
CA TYR A 429 12.43 -8.64 5.85
C TYR A 429 12.34 -8.07 7.26
N VAL A 430 12.49 -8.90 8.30
CA VAL A 430 12.58 -8.41 9.68
C VAL A 430 13.77 -7.46 9.83
N ARG A 431 14.95 -7.84 9.33
CA ARG A 431 16.14 -6.96 9.33
C ARG A 431 15.90 -5.64 8.59
N ALA A 432 15.29 -5.70 7.40
CA ALA A 432 15.01 -4.51 6.61
C ALA A 432 14.04 -3.55 7.31
N HIS A 433 12.93 -4.07 7.83
CA HIS A 433 11.93 -3.27 8.54
C HIS A 433 12.44 -2.77 9.90
N ALA A 434 13.36 -3.48 10.55
CA ALA A 434 14.03 -2.98 11.75
C ALA A 434 14.95 -1.78 11.45
N ALA A 435 15.72 -1.85 10.36
CA ALA A 435 16.55 -0.73 9.91
C ALA A 435 15.71 0.50 9.53
N GLU A 436 14.59 0.30 8.83
CA GLU A 436 13.64 1.37 8.52
C GLU A 436 13.00 1.95 9.79
N ALA A 437 12.59 1.11 10.76
CA ALA A 437 12.05 1.59 12.03
C ALA A 437 13.04 2.50 12.77
N LEU A 438 14.31 2.11 12.85
CA LEU A 438 15.35 2.95 13.46
C LEU A 438 15.52 4.28 12.72
N ARG A 439 15.45 4.27 11.38
CA ARG A 439 15.50 5.49 10.56
C ARG A 439 14.33 6.44 10.86
N TYR A 440 13.11 5.91 10.97
CA TYR A 440 11.91 6.72 11.22
C TYR A 440 11.75 7.14 12.68
N ILE A 441 12.28 6.37 13.64
CA ILE A 441 12.40 6.79 15.04
C ILE A 441 13.33 8.00 15.12
N GLY A 442 14.48 7.95 14.45
CA GLY A 442 15.33 9.11 14.17
C GLY A 442 15.95 9.78 15.41
N THR A 443 15.82 9.19 16.60
CA THR A 443 16.50 9.65 17.81
C THR A 443 18.01 9.40 17.72
N GLU A 444 18.80 10.04 18.58
CA GLU A 444 20.25 9.81 18.63
C GLU A 444 20.59 8.32 18.83
N LYS A 445 19.85 7.66 19.73
CA LYS A 445 19.99 6.23 20.01
C LYS A 445 19.69 5.38 18.79
N ALA A 446 18.57 5.63 18.11
CA ALA A 446 18.17 4.88 16.93
C ALA A 446 19.14 5.11 15.74
N ASN A 447 19.56 6.35 15.51
CA ASN A 447 20.53 6.68 14.46
C ASN A 447 21.88 6.01 14.71
N LYS A 448 22.35 5.98 15.97
CA LYS A 448 23.60 5.30 16.33
C LYS A 448 23.52 3.79 16.06
N ALA A 449 22.41 3.15 16.43
CA ALA A 449 22.17 1.74 16.16
C ALA A 449 22.18 1.45 14.64
N LEU A 450 21.43 2.25 13.87
CA LEU A 450 21.36 2.12 12.41
C LEU A 450 22.72 2.33 11.73
N ILE A 451 23.47 3.38 12.10
CA ILE A 451 24.79 3.65 11.52
C ILE A 451 25.76 2.49 11.82
N THR A 452 25.75 1.97 13.04
CA THR A 452 26.59 0.83 13.42
C THR A 452 26.28 -0.38 12.55
N PHE A 453 25.00 -0.71 12.36
CA PHE A 453 24.56 -1.79 11.49
C PHE A 453 24.97 -1.58 10.03
N LEU A 454 24.79 -0.38 9.48
CA LEU A 454 25.13 -0.07 8.08
C LEU A 454 26.64 -0.14 7.82
N LEU A 455 27.47 0.28 8.78
CA LEU A 455 28.93 0.16 8.67
C LEU A 455 29.38 -1.31 8.66
N ASN A 456 28.71 -2.17 9.43
CA ASN A 456 29.00 -3.61 9.47
C ASN A 456 28.46 -4.35 8.24
N SER A 457 27.31 -3.90 7.70
CA SER A 457 26.61 -4.53 6.57
C SER A 457 26.99 -3.93 5.21
N ARG A 458 28.04 -3.11 5.16
CA ARG A 458 28.36 -2.28 3.98
C ARG A 458 28.57 -3.13 2.73
N TRP A 459 27.70 -2.94 1.74
CA TRP A 459 27.88 -3.45 0.39
C TRP A 459 28.79 -2.52 -0.42
N CYS A 460 29.70 -3.08 -1.22
CA CYS A 460 30.52 -2.34 -2.16
C CYS A 460 30.13 -2.72 -3.59
N PRO A 461 29.49 -1.82 -4.38
CA PRO A 461 28.96 -2.15 -5.70
C PRO A 461 30.07 -2.49 -6.71
N THR A 462 31.31 -2.11 -6.42
CA THR A 462 32.46 -2.41 -7.28
C THR A 462 33.25 -3.61 -6.80
N THR A 463 32.88 -4.27 -5.69
CA THR A 463 33.56 -5.49 -5.23
C THR A 463 32.94 -6.72 -5.89
N THR A 464 33.67 -7.29 -6.86
CA THR A 464 33.35 -8.54 -7.54
C THR A 464 34.54 -9.49 -7.41
N PRO A 465 34.42 -10.77 -7.80
CA PRO A 465 35.58 -11.66 -7.88
C PRO A 465 36.72 -11.09 -8.76
N ALA A 466 36.40 -10.27 -9.77
CA ALA A 466 37.37 -9.64 -10.66
C ALA A 466 38.02 -8.36 -10.10
N SER A 467 37.43 -7.76 -9.07
CA SER A 467 37.86 -6.49 -8.46
C SER A 467 38.02 -6.60 -6.94
N THR A 468 38.31 -7.82 -6.46
CA THR A 468 38.51 -8.10 -5.02
C THR A 468 39.65 -7.26 -4.45
N PHE A 469 40.67 -6.96 -5.27
CA PHE A 469 41.70 -5.98 -4.99
C PHE A 469 41.67 -4.93 -6.10
N TYR A 470 41.54 -3.66 -5.73
CA TYR A 470 41.76 -2.56 -6.68
C TYR A 470 43.25 -2.56 -7.07
N PRO A 471 43.60 -2.50 -8.36
CA PRO A 471 45.00 -2.44 -8.80
C PRO A 471 45.73 -1.18 -8.30
#